data_AF-A0A2Z6Q1Y4-F1
#
_entry.id   AF-A0A2Z6Q1Y4-F1
#
_cell.length_a   1.000
_cell.length_b   1.000
_cell.length_c   1.000
_cell.angle_alpha   90.00
_cell.angle_beta   90.00
_cell.angle_gamma   90.00
#
_symmetry.space_group_name_H-M   'P 1'
#
loop_
_entity.id
_entity.type
_entity.pdbx_description
1 polymer ?
#
loop_
_entity_poly.entity_id
_entity_poly.type
_entity_poly.pdbx_seq_one_letter_code
_entity_poly.pdbx_strand_id
1 'polypeptide(L)'
;MTNANRYTINPLTGRSIRVDSSTFNQLVIEVYDYLDSGLVRRVTAPPLTEARQSYLNIEIGRMVQYGTRTYFYLIQRAYEIIEDYYLVPPRFVKIAQSYPFLLYLHDTQKRLEHIDVILRRVNFYIEWNQLNPDYRQRVEETRQFVERRQRET
;
A
#
# COMPACT_ATOMS: atom_id res chain seq x y z
N MET A 1 -25.48 -11.85 -24.09
CA MET A 1 -24.29 -11.01 -23.86
C MET A 1 -24.11 -10.86 -22.35
N THR A 2 -23.42 -11.80 -21.70
CA THR A 2 -23.15 -11.81 -20.25
C THR A 2 -21.89 -11.00 -20.00
N ASN A 3 -22.04 -9.82 -19.41
CA ASN A 3 -20.96 -8.86 -19.28
C ASN A 3 -19.93 -9.32 -18.23
N ALA A 4 -18.67 -9.32 -18.65
CA ALA A 4 -17.50 -9.86 -17.98
C ALA A 4 -17.09 -9.03 -16.76
N ASN A 5 -16.54 -9.69 -15.74
CA ASN A 5 -15.67 -9.11 -14.71
C ASN A 5 -16.10 -7.74 -14.15
N ARG A 6 -17.29 -7.65 -13.54
CA ARG A 6 -17.70 -6.46 -12.77
C ARG A 6 -16.97 -6.44 -11.43
N TYR A 7 -16.49 -5.25 -11.03
CA TYR A 7 -15.81 -5.02 -9.76
C TYR A 7 -16.46 -3.87 -8.98
N THR A 8 -16.36 -3.91 -7.66
CA THR A 8 -16.77 -2.84 -6.75
C THR A 8 -15.73 -2.64 -5.66
N ILE A 9 -15.84 -1.58 -4.87
CA ILE A 9 -14.93 -1.30 -3.76
C ILE A 9 -15.46 -1.95 -2.50
N ASN A 10 -14.61 -2.74 -1.84
CA ASN A 10 -14.87 -3.25 -0.51
C ASN A 10 -14.79 -2.07 0.49
N PRO A 11 -15.90 -1.66 1.10
CA PRO A 11 -15.98 -0.50 1.97
C PRO A 11 -15.22 -0.70 3.29
N LEU A 12 -14.84 -1.94 3.63
CA LEU A 12 -14.02 -2.25 4.81
C LEU A 12 -12.51 -2.13 4.53
N THR A 13 -12.09 -2.15 3.27
CA THR A 13 -10.66 -2.24 2.91
C THR A 13 -10.22 -1.31 1.79
N GLY A 14 -11.15 -0.58 1.15
CA GLY A 14 -10.88 0.28 0.00
C GLY A 14 -10.52 -0.47 -1.31
N ARG A 15 -10.55 -1.81 -1.32
CA ARG A 15 -10.05 -2.62 -2.43
C ARG A 15 -11.11 -2.99 -3.46
N SER A 16 -10.69 -3.08 -4.72
CA SER A 16 -11.52 -3.68 -5.78
C SER A 16 -11.76 -5.17 -5.54
N ILE A 17 -13.03 -5.58 -5.50
CA ILE A 17 -13.50 -6.97 -5.36
C ILE A 17 -14.45 -7.31 -6.50
N ARG A 18 -14.42 -8.56 -6.98
CA ARG A 18 -15.32 -9.00 -8.05
C ARG A 18 -16.75 -9.08 -7.53
N VAL A 19 -17.69 -8.53 -8.29
CA VAL A 19 -19.13 -8.75 -8.08
C VAL A 19 -19.41 -10.25 -8.20
N ASP A 20 -20.28 -10.76 -7.33
CA ASP A 20 -20.61 -12.19 -7.14
C ASP A 20 -19.48 -13.06 -6.57
N SER A 21 -18.35 -12.47 -6.13
CA SER A 21 -17.34 -13.20 -5.36
C SER A 21 -17.84 -13.57 -3.95
N SER A 22 -17.17 -14.51 -3.29
CA SER A 22 -17.46 -14.84 -1.89
C SER A 22 -17.37 -13.63 -0.96
N THR A 23 -16.34 -12.77 -1.14
CA THR A 23 -16.17 -11.53 -0.38
C THR A 23 -17.31 -10.54 -0.63
N PHE A 24 -17.73 -10.39 -1.88
CA PHE A 24 -18.87 -9.55 -2.24
C PHE A 24 -20.17 -10.08 -1.62
N ASN A 25 -20.47 -11.37 -1.81
CA ASN A 25 -21.68 -12.00 -1.29
C ASN A 25 -21.76 -11.90 0.23
N GLN A 26 -20.63 -12.07 0.92
CA GLN A 26 -20.58 -11.94 2.36
C GLN A 26 -20.92 -10.52 2.82
N LEU A 27 -20.34 -9.49 2.19
CA LEU A 27 -20.65 -8.09 2.49
C LEU A 27 -22.15 -7.78 2.25
N VAL A 28 -22.70 -8.29 1.15
CA VAL A 28 -24.12 -8.08 0.79
C VAL A 28 -25.08 -8.82 1.73
N ILE A 29 -24.75 -10.04 2.14
CA ILE A 29 -25.58 -10.80 3.08
C ILE A 29 -25.59 -10.12 4.45
N GLU A 30 -24.40 -9.74 4.95
CA GLU A 30 -24.24 -9.35 6.34
C GLU A 30 -24.60 -7.87 6.60
N VAL A 31 -24.13 -6.92 5.77
CA VAL A 31 -24.03 -5.51 6.23
C VAL A 31 -24.31 -4.45 5.15
N TYR A 32 -24.21 -4.80 3.87
CA TYR A 32 -24.23 -3.86 2.75
C TYR A 32 -25.34 -4.20 1.74
N ASP A 33 -25.83 -3.18 1.06
CA ASP A 33 -26.61 -3.30 -0.17
C ASP A 33 -25.73 -2.92 -1.36
N TYR A 34 -25.95 -3.58 -2.50
CA TYR A 34 -25.24 -3.27 -3.73
C TYR A 34 -26.09 -2.35 -4.61
N LEU A 35 -25.73 -1.07 -4.67
CA LEU A 35 -26.47 0.01 -5.35
C LEU A 35 -25.49 0.84 -6.18
N ASP A 36 -25.87 1.24 -7.38
CA ASP A 36 -25.06 2.10 -8.27
C ASP A 36 -23.61 1.63 -8.44
N SER A 37 -23.41 0.31 -8.49
CA SER A 37 -22.08 -0.33 -8.59
C SER A 37 -21.17 -0.15 -7.35
N GLY A 38 -21.73 0.28 -6.22
CA GLY A 38 -21.07 0.43 -4.92
C GLY A 38 -21.73 -0.39 -3.81
N LEU A 39 -20.99 -0.67 -2.75
CA LEU A 39 -21.53 -1.25 -1.52
C LEU A 39 -21.89 -0.14 -0.54
N VAL A 40 -23.19 -0.01 -0.25
CA VAL A 40 -23.75 0.98 0.69
C VAL A 40 -24.15 0.28 1.97
N ARG A 41 -23.68 0.77 3.12
CA ARG A 41 -23.95 0.12 4.41
C ARG A 41 -25.43 0.28 4.79
N ARG A 42 -26.09 -0.82 5.20
CA ARG A 42 -27.48 -0.76 5.69
C ARG A 42 -27.58 0.11 6.93
N VAL A 43 -28.63 0.90 7.03
CA VAL A 43 -28.91 1.73 8.22
C VAL A 43 -29.09 0.86 9.46
N THR A 44 -29.68 -0.33 9.31
CA THR A 44 -29.92 -1.31 10.38
C THR A 44 -28.72 -2.21 10.68
N ALA A 45 -27.62 -2.08 9.95
CA ALA A 45 -26.45 -2.93 10.18
C ALA A 45 -25.84 -2.69 11.56
N PRO A 46 -25.56 -3.75 12.34
CA PRO A 46 -24.88 -3.62 13.62
C PRO A 46 -23.55 -2.89 13.42
N PRO A 47 -23.13 -2.02 14.37
CA PRO A 47 -21.84 -1.33 14.30
C PRO A 47 -20.76 -2.30 13.84
N LEU A 48 -19.80 -1.84 13.03
CA LEU A 48 -18.63 -2.66 12.69
C LEU A 48 -17.93 -2.99 14.00
N THR A 49 -18.28 -4.12 14.61
CA THR A 49 -17.70 -4.58 15.86
C THR A 49 -16.27 -4.99 15.53
N GLU A 50 -15.32 -4.68 16.41
CA GLU A 50 -13.91 -5.08 16.32
C GLU A 50 -13.72 -6.60 16.06
N ALA A 51 -14.77 -7.39 16.27
CA ALA A 51 -14.91 -8.78 15.90
C ALA A 51 -14.72 -8.98 14.38
N ARG A 52 -13.46 -9.30 14.03
CA ARG A 52 -12.93 -9.83 12.74
C ARG A 52 -12.14 -8.84 11.88
N GLN A 53 -11.66 -7.73 12.43
CA GLN A 53 -10.62 -6.97 11.72
C GLN A 53 -9.42 -7.89 11.45
N SER A 54 -9.04 -8.03 10.18
CA SER A 54 -7.95 -8.90 9.76
C SER A 54 -7.04 -8.12 8.83
N TYR A 55 -5.75 -8.20 9.08
CA TYR A 55 -4.73 -7.46 8.36
C TYR A 55 -3.93 -8.41 7.46
N LEU A 56 -3.57 -7.96 6.26
CA LEU A 56 -2.68 -8.73 5.40
C LEU A 56 -1.24 -8.48 5.82
N ASN A 57 -0.56 -9.50 6.33
CA ASN A 57 0.88 -9.44 6.51
C ASN A 57 1.55 -9.50 5.14
N ILE A 58 2.25 -8.43 4.76
CA ILE A 58 2.86 -8.32 3.43
C ILE A 58 4.11 -9.18 3.24
N GLU A 59 4.75 -9.58 4.34
CA GLU A 59 5.97 -10.41 4.32
C GLU A 59 5.64 -11.87 3.99
N ILE A 60 4.55 -12.40 4.55
CA ILE A 60 4.18 -13.81 4.39
C ILE A 60 2.92 -14.01 3.54
N GLY A 61 2.22 -12.95 3.16
CA GLY A 61 1.00 -13.01 2.35
C GLY A 61 -0.20 -13.66 3.05
N ARG A 62 -0.23 -13.67 4.39
CA ARG A 62 -1.30 -14.29 5.18
C ARG A 62 -2.09 -13.25 5.96
N MET A 63 -3.38 -13.54 6.14
CA MET A 63 -4.25 -12.75 7.00
C MET A 63 -3.91 -12.99 8.46
N VAL A 64 -3.85 -11.90 9.23
CA VAL A 64 -3.64 -11.90 10.67
C VAL A 64 -4.87 -11.26 11.31
N GLN A 65 -5.59 -12.04 12.11
CA GLN A 65 -6.76 -11.54 12.82
C GLN A 65 -6.32 -10.67 13.99
N TYR A 66 -7.00 -9.53 14.15
CA TYR A 66 -6.87 -8.64 15.30
C TYR A 66 -7.07 -9.40 16.62
N GLY A 67 -6.33 -9.00 17.66
CA GLY A 67 -6.43 -9.60 18.99
C GLY A 67 -5.83 -11.01 19.12
N THR A 68 -5.31 -11.62 18.05
CA THR A 68 -4.62 -12.91 18.14
C THR A 68 -3.20 -12.76 18.71
N ARG A 69 -2.64 -13.87 19.20
CA ARG A 69 -1.22 -13.92 19.63
C ARG A 69 -0.28 -13.46 18.52
N THR A 70 -0.56 -13.83 17.26
CA THR A 70 0.23 -13.41 16.09
C THR A 70 0.15 -11.91 15.87
N TYR A 71 -1.05 -11.32 16.00
CA TYR A 71 -1.23 -9.87 15.90
C TYR A 71 -0.35 -9.15 16.92
N PHE A 72 -0.49 -9.47 18.21
CA PHE A 72 0.29 -8.81 19.27
C PHE A 72 1.80 -9.01 19.10
N TYR A 73 2.22 -10.20 18.66
CA TYR A 73 3.62 -10.47 18.35
C TYR A 73 4.18 -9.55 17.25
N LEU A 74 3.41 -9.31 16.18
CA LEU A 74 3.85 -8.44 15.08
C LEU A 74 3.91 -6.97 15.52
N ILE A 75 2.90 -6.50 16.26
CA ILE A 75 2.88 -5.13 16.80
C ILE A 75 4.07 -4.89 17.75
N GLN A 76 4.41 -5.87 18.61
CA GLN A 76 5.60 -5.78 19.47
C GLN A 76 6.92 -5.72 18.69
N ARG A 77 6.96 -6.19 17.44
CA ARG A 77 8.11 -6.08 16.53
C ARG A 77 8.05 -4.83 15.64
N ALA A 78 7.26 -3.83 16.04
CA ALA A 78 7.08 -2.57 15.34
C ALA A 78 6.56 -2.73 13.90
N TYR A 79 5.77 -3.78 13.64
CA TYR A 79 4.98 -3.79 12.41
C TYR A 79 3.96 -2.67 12.47
N GLU A 80 3.85 -1.92 11.38
CA GLU A 80 2.88 -0.84 11.25
C GLU A 80 1.70 -1.29 10.39
N ILE A 81 0.51 -0.81 10.74
CA ILE A 81 -0.69 -0.97 9.93
C ILE A 81 -0.73 0.21 8.98
N ILE A 82 -0.66 -0.06 7.67
CA ILE A 82 -0.72 0.94 6.61
C ILE A 82 -2.03 0.75 5.84
N GLU A 83 -2.68 1.86 5.48
CA GLU A 83 -3.99 1.88 4.81
C GLU A 83 -5.05 1.02 5.53
N ASP A 84 -5.01 1.02 6.86
CA ASP A 84 -5.94 0.30 7.74
C ASP A 84 -6.05 -1.22 7.47
N TYR A 85 -5.11 -1.79 6.71
CA TYR A 85 -5.21 -3.16 6.19
C TYR A 85 -3.88 -3.92 6.13
N TYR A 86 -2.78 -3.27 5.79
CA TYR A 86 -1.51 -3.94 5.57
C TYR A 86 -0.65 -3.95 6.82
N LEU A 87 -0.28 -5.12 7.30
CA LEU A 87 0.77 -5.27 8.31
C LEU A 87 2.14 -5.27 7.64
N VAL A 88 2.88 -4.19 7.85
CA VAL A 88 4.14 -3.87 7.18
C VAL A 88 5.31 -3.97 8.15
N PRO A 89 6.34 -4.78 7.85
CA PRO A 89 7.56 -4.83 8.65
C PRO A 89 8.28 -3.47 8.71
N PRO A 90 8.96 -3.12 9.83
CA PRO A 90 9.62 -1.83 10.01
C PRO A 90 10.51 -1.40 8.83
N ARG A 91 11.26 -2.35 8.26
CA ARG A 91 12.18 -2.11 7.13
C ARG A 91 11.50 -1.62 5.86
N PHE A 92 10.18 -1.82 5.73
CA PHE A 92 9.41 -1.45 4.54
C PHE A 92 8.46 -0.28 4.79
N VAL A 93 8.29 0.19 6.02
CA VAL A 93 7.31 1.24 6.38
C VAL A 93 7.50 2.50 5.53
N LYS A 94 8.70 3.08 5.51
CA LYS A 94 8.97 4.32 4.76
C LYS A 94 8.69 4.16 3.26
N ILE A 95 9.03 3.01 2.69
CA ILE A 95 8.79 2.70 1.28
C ILE A 95 7.30 2.54 1.03
N ALA A 96 6.59 1.79 1.87
CA ALA A 96 5.16 1.57 1.77
C ALA A 96 4.34 2.87 1.92
N GLN A 97 4.76 3.77 2.81
CA GLN A 97 4.14 5.10 2.95
C GLN A 97 4.40 6.01 1.75
N SER A 98 5.62 5.95 1.17
CA SER A 98 5.99 6.76 0.00
C SER A 98 5.40 6.23 -1.30
N TYR A 99 5.21 4.91 -1.38
CA TYR A 99 4.78 4.18 -2.58
C TYR A 99 3.67 3.16 -2.23
N PRO A 100 2.49 3.62 -1.79
CA PRO A 100 1.39 2.75 -1.36
C PRO A 100 0.93 1.79 -2.45
N PHE A 101 1.06 2.17 -3.74
CA PHE A 101 0.69 1.34 -4.87
C PHE A 101 1.38 -0.04 -4.89
N LEU A 102 2.54 -0.18 -4.25
CA LEU A 102 3.24 -1.46 -4.12
C LEU A 102 2.42 -2.47 -3.31
N LEU A 103 1.68 -2.01 -2.30
CA LEU A 103 0.87 -2.86 -1.43
C LEU A 103 -0.29 -3.51 -2.20
N TYR A 104 -0.73 -2.93 -3.32
CA TYR A 104 -1.82 -3.45 -4.15
C TYR A 104 -1.41 -4.63 -5.04
N LEU A 105 -0.12 -4.91 -5.18
CA LEU A 105 0.36 -6.05 -5.96
C LEU A 105 -0.19 -7.34 -5.35
N HIS A 106 -0.94 -8.12 -6.13
CA HIS A 106 -1.62 -9.33 -5.64
C HIS A 106 -0.63 -10.42 -5.19
N ASP A 107 0.43 -10.61 -5.96
CA ASP A 107 1.43 -11.62 -5.69
C ASP A 107 2.41 -11.13 -4.62
N THR A 108 2.51 -11.88 -3.52
CA THR A 108 3.36 -11.53 -2.38
C THR A 108 4.83 -11.47 -2.77
N GLN A 109 5.30 -12.38 -3.61
CA GLN A 109 6.69 -12.41 -4.02
C GLN A 109 7.02 -11.18 -4.88
N LYS A 110 6.21 -10.92 -5.91
CA LYS A 110 6.37 -9.72 -6.76
C LYS A 110 6.29 -8.44 -5.95
N ARG A 111 5.39 -8.38 -4.96
CA ARG A 111 5.28 -7.24 -4.04
C ARG A 111 6.60 -6.99 -3.34
N LEU A 112 7.17 -8.03 -2.74
CA LEU A 112 8.43 -7.92 -1.98
C LEU A 112 9.61 -7.59 -2.90
N GLU A 113 9.66 -8.15 -4.11
CA GLU A 113 10.69 -7.82 -5.10
C GLU A 113 10.67 -6.34 -5.48
N HIS A 114 9.49 -5.77 -5.74
CA HIS A 114 9.38 -4.35 -6.08
C HIS A 114 9.73 -3.44 -4.91
N ILE A 115 9.30 -3.80 -3.69
CA ILE A 115 9.67 -3.08 -2.47
C ILE A 115 11.19 -3.12 -2.27
N ASP A 116 11.85 -4.26 -2.49
CA ASP A 116 13.30 -4.39 -2.35
C ASP A 116 14.06 -3.54 -3.38
N VAL A 117 13.61 -3.55 -4.64
CA VAL A 117 14.21 -2.71 -5.70
C VAL A 117 14.14 -1.23 -5.33
N ILE A 118 12.99 -0.77 -4.84
CA ILE A 118 12.82 0.64 -4.45
C ILE A 118 13.64 0.95 -3.19
N LEU A 119 13.68 0.04 -2.21
CA LEU A 119 14.49 0.20 -1.00
C LEU A 119 15.97 0.37 -1.35
N ARG A 120 16.52 -0.48 -2.24
CA ARG A 120 17.90 -0.35 -2.72
C ARG A 120 18.15 0.98 -3.40
N ARG A 121 17.21 1.43 -4.25
CA ARG A 121 17.34 2.71 -4.95
C ARG A 121 17.34 3.89 -3.98
N VAL A 122 16.45 3.88 -2.99
CA VAL A 122 16.38 4.92 -1.95
C VAL A 122 17.66 4.93 -1.12
N ASN A 123 18.14 3.76 -0.67
CA ASN A 123 19.39 3.67 0.08
C ASN A 123 20.58 4.17 -0.73
N PHE A 124 20.67 3.81 -2.01
CA PHE A 124 21.71 4.32 -2.91
C PHE A 124 21.72 5.85 -2.96
N TYR A 125 20.56 6.50 -3.12
CA TYR A 125 20.50 7.96 -3.13
C TYR A 125 20.84 8.58 -1.76
N ILE A 126 20.47 7.94 -0.66
CA ILE A 126 20.81 8.41 0.69
C ILE A 126 22.34 8.36 0.89
N GLU A 127 22.97 7.21 0.62
CA GLU A 127 24.41 7.04 0.72
C GLU A 127 25.15 8.00 -0.19
N TRP A 128 24.71 8.13 -1.43
CA TRP A 128 25.35 9.01 -2.40
C TRP A 128 25.24 10.48 -1.99
N ASN A 129 24.10 10.92 -1.47
CA ASN A 129 23.92 12.29 -0.94
C ASN A 129 24.79 12.54 0.29
N GLN A 130 24.97 11.54 1.15
CA GLN A 130 25.88 11.64 2.30
C GLN A 130 27.35 11.75 1.87
N LEU A 131 27.75 11.00 0.85
CA LEU A 131 29.12 11.04 0.31
C LEU A 131 29.40 12.29 -0.53
N ASN A 132 28.37 12.95 -1.06
CA ASN A 132 28.51 14.09 -1.96
C ASN A 132 27.54 15.24 -1.62
N PRO A 133 27.64 15.85 -0.43
CA PRO A 133 26.71 16.89 0.00
C PRO A 133 26.65 18.08 -0.97
N ASP A 134 27.79 18.44 -1.56
CA ASP A 134 27.91 19.62 -2.44
C ASP A 134 27.68 19.30 -3.92
N TYR A 135 27.32 18.06 -4.28
CA TYR A 135 27.17 17.70 -5.70
C TYR A 135 26.11 18.53 -6.41
N ARG A 136 24.97 18.77 -5.76
CA ARG A 136 23.90 19.58 -6.36
C ARG A 136 24.38 20.99 -6.67
N GLN A 137 25.17 21.57 -5.78
CA GLN A 137 25.77 22.88 -5.99
C GLN A 137 26.74 22.85 -7.19
N ARG A 138 27.64 21.86 -7.26
CA ARG A 138 28.58 21.72 -8.38
C ARG A 138 27.89 21.52 -9.74
N VAL A 139 26.81 20.74 -9.79
CA VAL A 139 26.03 20.56 -11.03
C VAL A 139 25.36 21.86 -11.45
N GLU A 140 24.80 22.61 -10.49
CA GLU A 140 24.16 23.89 -10.78
C GLU A 140 25.17 24.94 -11.25
N GLU A 141 26.35 25.02 -10.62
CA GLU A 141 27.46 25.87 -11.05
C GLU A 141 27.91 25.52 -12.48
N THR A 142 28.03 24.23 -12.79
CA THR A 142 28.40 23.75 -14.13
C THR A 142 27.33 24.10 -15.17
N ARG A 143 26.05 23.91 -14.82
CA ARG A 143 24.93 24.27 -15.68
C ARG A 143 24.92 25.77 -15.99
N GLN A 144 25.07 26.61 -14.97
CA GLN A 144 25.12 28.06 -15.13
C GLN A 144 26.32 28.49 -15.99
N PHE A 145 27.47 27.81 -15.86
CA PHE A 145 28.63 28.07 -16.70
C PHE A 145 28.33 27.78 -18.19
N VAL A 146 27.72 26.63 -18.49
CA VAL A 146 27.34 26.26 -19.86
C VAL A 146 26.31 27.24 -20.43
N GLU A 147 25.30 27.61 -19.66
CA GLU A 147 24.27 28.57 -20.09
C GLU A 147 24.84 29.96 -20.36
N ARG A 148 25.85 30.43 -19.60
CA ARG A 148 26.54 31.70 -19.90
C ARG A 148 27.29 31.64 -21.22
N ARG A 149 28.06 30.56 -21.43
CA ARG A 149 28.84 30.36 -22.67
C ARG A 149 27.97 30.30 -23.92
N GLN A 150 26.76 29.73 -23.81
CA GLN A 150 25.80 29.69 -24.91
C GLN A 150 25.15 31.04 -25.24
N ARG A 151 25.11 32.00 -24.29
CA ARG A 151 24.58 33.35 -24.53
C ARG A 151 25.64 34.31 -25.09
N GLU A 152 26.92 33.96 -25.00
CA GLU A 152 28.06 34.72 -25.52
C GLU A 152 28.46 34.31 -26.95
N THR A 153 27.77 33.34 -27.56
CA THR A 153 27.98 32.87 -28.94
C THR A 153 26.76 33.22 -29.79
#